data_AF-A0A3M4TT40-F1
#
_entry.id   AF-A0A3M4TT40-F1
#
_cell.length_a   1.000
_cell.length_b   1.000
_cell.length_c   1.000
_cell.angle_alpha   90.00
_cell.angle_beta   90.00
_cell.angle_gamma   90.00
#
_symmetry.space_group_name_H-M   'P 1'
#
loop_
_entity.id
_entity.type
_entity.pdbx_description
1 polymer ?
#
loop_
_entity_poly.entity_id
_entity_poly.type
_entity_poly.pdbx_seq_one_letter_code
_entity_poly.pdbx_strand_id
1 'polypeptide(L)' 'MYIPNAFRESDTDNLQEHMDKTRLAILVTQGDDGLHATHLPLLLRSDEGPYGTL' A
#
# COMPACT_ATOMS: atom_id res chain seq x y z
N MET A 1 -12.80 -3.26 1.46
CA MET A 1 -12.72 -4.32 2.51
C MET A 1 -13.15 -3.69 3.82
N TYR A 2 -13.99 -4.34 4.63
CA TYR A 2 -14.37 -3.82 5.94
C TYR A 2 -13.19 -3.95 6.91
N ILE A 3 -12.85 -2.85 7.60
CA ILE A 3 -11.84 -2.83 8.66
C ILE A 3 -12.57 -2.47 9.97
N PRO A 4 -12.71 -3.41 10.91
CA PRO A 4 -13.28 -3.11 12.23
C PRO A 4 -12.52 -1.97 12.92
N ASN A 5 -13.21 -1.14 13.69
CA ASN A 5 -12.60 0.05 14.30
C ASN A 5 -11.38 -0.26 15.19
N ALA A 6 -11.35 -1.43 15.84
CA ALA A 6 -10.21 -1.86 16.65
C ALA A 6 -8.92 -2.12 15.84
N PHE A 7 -9.03 -2.27 14.51
CA PHE A 7 -7.91 -2.52 13.61
C PHE A 7 -7.65 -1.35 12.65
N ARG A 8 -8.35 -0.22 12.84
CA ARG A 8 -8.12 0.97 12.03
C ARG A 8 -6.82 1.62 12.47
N GLU A 9 -5.83 1.60 11.59
CA GLU A 9 -4.69 2.50 11.64
C GLU A 9 -4.93 3.65 10.65
N SER A 10 -4.68 4.88 11.09
CA SER A 10 -4.85 6.10 10.30
C SER A 10 -3.66 7.05 10.42
N ASP A 11 -2.71 6.75 11.31
CA ASP A 11 -1.44 7.45 11.38
C ASP A 11 -0.60 7.09 10.15
N THR A 12 -0.27 8.12 9.36
CA THR A 12 0.48 7.94 8.11
C THR A 12 1.89 7.43 8.38
N ASP A 13 2.53 7.89 9.46
CA ASP A 13 3.92 7.53 9.75
C ASP A 13 4.02 6.04 10.12
N ASN A 14 3.08 5.54 10.94
CA ASN A 14 2.99 4.12 11.26
C ASN A 14 2.71 3.26 10.02
N LEU A 15 1.82 3.72 9.12
CA LEU A 15 1.52 3.01 7.88
C LEU A 15 2.75 2.93 6.97
N GLN A 16 3.50 4.02 6.83
CA GLN A 16 4.73 4.06 6.03
C GLN A 16 5.83 3.16 6.63
N GLU A 17 5.98 3.12 7.96
CA GLU A 17 6.91 2.19 8.61
C GLU A 17 6.54 0.72 8.34
N HIS A 18 5.25 0.39 8.36
CA HIS A 18 4.78 -0.95 7.99
C HIS A 18 5.08 -1.29 6.53
N MET A 19 4.95 -0.31 5.62
CA MET A 19 5.28 -0.47 4.21
C MET A 19 6.78 -0.68 4.00
N ASP A 20 7.66 0.06 4.68
CA ASP A 20 9.13 -0.12 4.56
C ASP A 20 9.58 -1.52 5.02
N LYS A 21 8.93 -2.06 6.06
CA LYS A 21 9.15 -3.42 6.55
C LYS A 21 8.57 -4.50 5.62
N THR A 22 7.72 -4.13 4.66
CA THR A 22 6.99 -5.05 3.77
C THR A 22 7.29 -4.74 2.30
N ARG A 23 8.40 -5.28 1.79
CA ARG A 23 8.92 -4.94 0.44
C ARG A 23 8.29 -5.72 -0.73
N LEU A 24 7.20 -6.45 -0.50
CA LEU A 24 6.47 -7.18 -1.55
C LEU A 24 5.00 -6.76 -1.52
N ALA A 25 4.61 -5.93 -2.48
CA ALA A 25 3.26 -5.39 -2.58
C ALA A 25 2.40 -6.19 -3.57
N ILE A 26 1.09 -5.95 -3.51
CA ILE A 26 0.13 -6.44 -4.52
C ILE A 26 -0.36 -5.22 -5.30
N LEU A 27 0.04 -5.11 -6.57
CA LEU A 27 -0.52 -4.13 -7.50
C LEU A 27 -1.80 -4.70 -8.11
N VAL A 28 -2.91 -4.02 -7.85
CA VAL A 28 -4.21 -4.38 -8.44
C VAL A 28 -4.53 -3.39 -9.56
N THR A 29 -4.68 -3.90 -10.78
CA THR A 29 -5.06 -3.11 -11.97
C THR A 29 -6.37 -3.63 -12.54
N GLN A 30 -7.20 -2.73 -13.08
CA GLN A 30 -8.39 -3.08 -13.85
C GLN A 30 -8.05 -3.01 -15.35
N GLY A 31 -8.26 -4.11 -16.07
CA GLY A 31 -8.18 -4.18 -17.52
C GLY A 31 -9.48 -4.71 -18.14
N ASP A 32 -9.47 -4.90 -19.45
CA ASP A 32 -10.62 -5.41 -20.22
C ASP A 32 -11.05 -6.81 -19.78
N ASP A 33 -10.09 -7.64 -19.34
CA ASP A 33 -10.31 -8.99 -18.82
C ASP A 33 -10.67 -9.03 -17.32
N GLY A 34 -10.81 -7.87 -16.68
CA GLY A 34 -11.16 -7.77 -15.26
C GLY A 34 -10.01 -7.29 -14.36
N LEU A 35 -10.04 -7.70 -13.09
CA LEU A 35 -9.04 -7.33 -12.09
C LEU A 35 -7.83 -8.26 -12.15
N HIS A 36 -6.63 -7.68 -12.25
CA HIS A 36 -5.37 -8.39 -12.13
C HIS A 36 -4.66 -7.98 -10.85
N ALA A 37 -4.20 -8.97 -10.08
CA ALA A 37 -3.42 -8.77 -8.86
C ALA A 37 -2.01 -9.36 -9.06
N THR A 38 -1.00 -8.49 -9.10
CA THR A 38 0.39 -8.89 -9.34
C THR A 38 1.23 -8.63 -8.10
N HIS A 39 2.00 -9.62 -7.66
CA HIS A 39 2.99 -9.45 -6.60
C HIS A 39 4.29 -8.89 -7.18
N LEU A 40 4.72 -7.71 -6.74
CA LEU A 40 5.99 -7.12 -7.17
C LEU A 40 6.68 -6.38 -6.02
N PRO A 41 8.03 -6.30 -6.05
CA PRO A 41 8.75 -5.45 -5.12
C PRO A 41 8.49 -3.98 -5.40
N LEU A 42 8.17 -3.21 -4.36
CA LEU A 42 8.01 -1.76 -4.41
C LEU A 42 8.78 -1.12 -3.26
N LEU A 43 9.25 0.11 -3.46
CA LEU A 43 9.98 0.89 -2.45
C LEU A 43 9.23 2.19 -2.22
N LEU A 44 8.88 2.45 -0.96
CA LEU A 44 8.26 3.70 -0.58
C LEU A 44 9.31 4.81 -0.46
N ARG A 45 9.05 5.94 -1.12
CA ARG A 45 9.72 7.22 -0.90
C ARG A 45 8.82 8.11 -0.06
N SER A 46 8.99 8.07 1.25
CA SER A 46 8.14 8.80 2.21
C SER A 46 8.29 10.32 2.13
N ASP A 47 9.41 10.80 1.59
CA ASP A 47 9.73 12.23 1.41
C ASP A 47 9.09 12.86 0.16
N GLU A 48 8.49 12.04 -0.72
CA GLU A 48 7.91 12.52 -1.98
C GLU A 48 6.38 12.51 -1.96
N GLY A 49 5.78 13.70 -2.02
CA GLY A 49 4.32 13.87 -2.04
C GLY A 49 3.68 13.80 -0.65
N PRO A 50 2.36 14.04 -0.54
CA PRO A 50 1.67 14.17 0.74
C PRO A 50 1.56 12.86 1.55
N TYR A 51 1.74 11.69 0.91
CA TYR A 51 1.63 10.37 1.55
C TYR A 51 2.81 9.45 1.20
N GLY A 52 3.86 9.99 0.57
CA GLY A 52 4.91 9.21 -0.07
C GLY A 52 4.54 8.73 -1.49
N THR A 53 5.55 8.21 -2.19
CA THR A 53 5.44 7.71 -3.58
C THR A 53 6.02 6.29 -3.69
N LEU A 54 5.41 5.42 -4.50
CA LEU A 54 5.81 4.03 -4.76
C LEU A 54 6.43 3.85 -6.15
#